data_AF-A0A952W8F9-F1
#
_entry.id   AF-A0A952W8F9-F1
#
_cell.length_a   1.000
_cell.length_b   1.000
_cell.length_c   1.000
_cell.angle_alpha   90.00
_cell.angle_beta   90.00
_cell.angle_gamma   90.00
#
_symmetry.space_group_name_H-M   'P 1'
#
loop_
_entity.id
_entity.type
_entity.pdbx_description
1 polymer ?
#
loop_
_entity_poly.entity_id
_entity_poly.type
_entity_poly.pdbx_seq_one_letter_code
_entity_poly.pdbx_strand_id
1 'polypeptide(L)'
;MSDIAPLSSTAVSRLGPTGRITDREPADTPQRIARGEDRVDLSDVARYLQRTSEVPPMREELVNRIRQDIAAGTYDTADRLDQALDAMIDHLNSLPE
;
A
#
# COMPACT_ATOMS: atom_id res chain seq x y z
N MET A 1 -27.83 22.19 -22.85
CA MET A 1 -29.06 21.85 -23.59
C MET A 1 -29.62 20.60 -22.94
N SER A 2 -30.74 20.73 -22.24
CA SER A 2 -31.39 19.61 -21.54
C SER A 2 -32.16 18.76 -22.54
N ASP A 3 -31.70 17.54 -22.78
CA ASP A 3 -32.40 16.58 -23.63
C ASP A 3 -33.30 15.70 -22.74
N ILE A 4 -34.51 16.21 -22.48
CA ILE A 4 -35.57 15.44 -21.84
C ILE A 4 -36.43 14.88 -22.97
N ALA A 5 -36.15 13.64 -23.36
CA ALA A 5 -37.06 12.92 -24.24
C ALA A 5 -38.30 12.49 -23.43
N PRO A 6 -39.52 12.87 -23.87
CA PRO A 6 -40.76 12.60 -23.14
C PRO A 6 -41.21 11.13 -23.25
N LEU A 7 -41.70 10.63 -22.12
CA LEU A 7 -42.37 9.34 -21.94
C LEU A 7 -43.49 9.18 -22.97
N SER A 8 -43.36 8.25 -23.91
CA SER A 8 -44.42 7.96 -24.88
C SER A 8 -45.43 6.96 -24.33
N SER A 9 -46.55 7.54 -23.90
CA SER A 9 -47.93 7.09 -24.01
C SER A 9 -48.29 5.68 -23.54
N THR A 10 -48.87 5.65 -22.34
CA THR A 10 -50.12 4.97 -21.96
C THR A 10 -50.80 4.15 -23.08
N ALA A 11 -50.59 2.84 -23.09
CA ALA A 11 -51.48 1.91 -23.77
C ALA A 11 -52.68 1.63 -22.84
N VAL A 12 -53.80 2.28 -23.12
CA VAL A 12 -55.10 1.97 -22.50
C VAL A 12 -55.57 0.62 -23.05
N SER A 13 -55.34 -0.46 -22.31
CA SER A 13 -55.94 -1.76 -22.62
C SER A 13 -57.34 -1.83 -22.02
N ARG A 14 -58.30 -1.99 -22.93
CA ARG A 14 -59.75 -2.02 -22.70
C ARG A 14 -60.13 -3.26 -21.89
N LEU A 15 -61.00 -3.05 -20.90
CA LEU A 15 -61.55 -4.08 -20.02
C LEU A 15 -62.45 -5.05 -20.81
N GLY A 16 -62.17 -6.34 -20.72
CA GLY A 16 -63.02 -7.43 -21.23
C GLY A 16 -62.85 -8.68 -20.34
N PRO A 17 -63.93 -9.43 -20.03
CA PRO A 17 -63.86 -10.52 -19.06
C PRO A 17 -63.48 -11.87 -19.70
N THR A 18 -62.66 -12.61 -18.95
CA THR A 18 -62.48 -14.07 -18.93
C THR A 18 -61.88 -14.75 -20.17
N GLY A 19 -60.64 -15.25 -20.03
CA GLY A 19 -60.18 -16.35 -20.87
C GLY A 19 -58.65 -16.57 -20.94
N ARG A 20 -58.21 -17.66 -20.31
CA ARG A 20 -57.06 -18.52 -20.69
C ARG A 20 -55.65 -17.97 -20.41
N ILE A 21 -55.03 -18.54 -19.37
CA ILE A 21 -53.61 -18.42 -19.06
C ILE A 21 -52.87 -19.28 -20.09
N THR A 22 -52.28 -18.65 -21.11
CA THR A 22 -51.27 -19.26 -21.97
C THR A 22 -49.90 -19.14 -21.29
N ASP A 23 -49.07 -20.16 -21.49
CA ASP A 23 -47.73 -20.31 -20.94
C ASP A 23 -46.93 -19.00 -20.89
N ARG A 24 -46.43 -18.69 -19.70
CA ARG A 24 -45.57 -17.54 -19.45
C ARG A 24 -44.15 -17.92 -19.83
N GLU A 25 -43.74 -17.48 -21.01
CA GLU A 25 -42.33 -17.44 -21.44
C GLU A 25 -41.50 -16.71 -20.36
N PRO A 26 -40.31 -17.23 -19.98
CA PRO A 26 -39.51 -16.61 -18.94
C PRO A 26 -39.14 -15.20 -19.36
N ALA A 27 -39.58 -14.24 -18.55
CA ALA A 27 -39.35 -12.83 -18.75
C ALA A 27 -37.87 -12.54 -18.99
N ASP A 28 -37.60 -11.87 -20.11
CA ASP A 28 -36.36 -11.15 -20.35
C ASP A 28 -36.07 -10.28 -19.12
N THR A 29 -35.12 -10.72 -18.32
CA THR A 29 -34.78 -10.07 -17.06
C THR A 29 -34.03 -8.81 -17.47
N PRO A 30 -34.52 -7.59 -17.15
CA PRO A 30 -33.86 -6.38 -17.60
C PRO A 30 -32.42 -6.43 -17.10
N GLN A 31 -31.49 -6.51 -18.05
CA GLN A 31 -30.07 -6.61 -17.78
C GLN A 31 -29.70 -5.37 -16.96
N ARG A 32 -29.48 -5.55 -15.64
CA ARG A 32 -29.12 -4.44 -14.77
C ARG A 32 -27.81 -3.89 -15.31
N ILE A 33 -27.84 -2.66 -15.82
CA ILE A 33 -26.64 -1.91 -16.16
C ILE A 33 -25.87 -1.76 -14.84
N ALA A 34 -24.83 -2.57 -14.66
CA ALA A 34 -23.92 -2.44 -13.54
C ALA A 34 -23.20 -1.11 -13.71
N ARG A 35 -23.34 -0.21 -12.73
CA ARG A 35 -22.53 1.01 -12.67
C ARG A 35 -21.07 0.55 -12.59
N GLY A 36 -20.25 0.98 -13.56
CA GLY A 36 -18.82 0.67 -13.57
C GLY A 36 -18.13 1.13 -12.29
N GLU A 37 -17.06 0.44 -11.91
CA GLU A 37 -16.28 0.77 -10.73
C GLU A 37 -15.47 2.06 -10.95
N ASP A 38 -15.47 2.94 -9.95
CA ASP A 38 -14.62 4.13 -9.96
C ASP A 38 -13.16 3.71 -9.77
N ARG A 39 -12.32 4.05 -10.74
CA ARG A 39 -10.87 3.80 -10.69
C ARG A 39 -10.15 5.08 -10.30
N VAL A 40 -9.26 4.96 -9.31
CA VAL A 40 -8.31 6.01 -8.93
C VAL A 40 -6.90 5.56 -9.29
N ASP A 41 -6.17 6.40 -10.03
CA ASP A 41 -4.76 6.18 -10.33
C ASP A 41 -3.90 7.17 -9.56
N LEU A 42 -2.97 6.66 -8.75
CA LEU A 42 -2.02 7.46 -7.99
C LEU A 42 -0.76 7.73 -8.82
N SER A 43 -0.35 9.00 -8.88
CA SER A 43 0.90 9.42 -9.50
C SER A 43 2.11 8.85 -8.76
N ASP A 44 3.21 8.65 -9.48
CA ASP A 44 4.46 8.15 -8.89
C ASP A 44 5.01 9.08 -7.81
N VAL A 45 4.80 10.39 -7.97
CA VAL A 45 5.16 11.42 -6.98
C VAL A 45 4.40 11.21 -5.67
N ALA A 46 3.09 10.94 -5.74
CA ALA A 46 2.29 10.67 -4.54
C ALA A 46 2.78 9.42 -3.81
N ARG A 47 3.11 8.36 -4.57
CA ARG A 47 3.68 7.13 -4.01
C ARG A 47 5.03 7.38 -3.33
N TYR A 48 5.87 8.24 -3.92
CA TYR A 48 7.16 8.59 -3.35
C TYR A 48 7.02 9.39 -2.05
N LEU A 49 6.17 10.43 -2.04
CA LEU A 49 5.91 11.23 -0.84
C LEU A 49 5.37 10.38 0.32
N GLN A 50 4.49 9.42 0.01
CA GLN A 50 3.99 8.49 1.01
C GLN A 50 5.11 7.66 1.63
N ARG A 51 6.03 7.10 0.83
CA ARG A 51 7.20 6.36 1.37
C ARG A 51 8.10 7.24 2.23
N THR A 52 8.30 8.51 1.86
CA THR A 52 9.09 9.43 2.68
C THR A 52 8.39 9.75 4.00
N SER A 53 7.06 9.85 4.02
CA SER A 53 6.28 10.09 5.24
C SER A 53 6.28 8.91 6.21
N GLU A 54 6.52 7.69 5.71
CA GLU A 54 6.62 6.47 6.51
C GLU A 54 7.99 6.31 7.21
N VAL A 55 8.99 7.15 6.86
CA VAL A 55 10.31 7.10 7.49
C VAL A 55 10.20 7.66 8.92
N PRO A 56 10.55 6.86 9.95
CA PRO A 56 10.57 7.35 11.33
C PRO A 56 11.52 8.55 11.47
N PRO A 57 11.23 9.49 12.38
CA PRO A 57 12.14 10.60 12.64
C PRO A 57 13.52 10.09 13.03
N MET A 58 14.57 10.79 12.58
CA MET A 58 15.94 10.44 12.91
C MET A 58 16.13 10.50 14.43
N ARG A 59 16.75 9.45 15.00
CA ARG A 59 17.08 9.39 16.42
C ARG A 59 18.35 10.20 16.71
N GLU A 60 18.23 11.52 16.69
CA GLU A 60 19.36 12.45 16.83
C GLU A 60 20.26 12.17 18.04
N GLU A 61 19.65 11.87 19.20
CA GLU A 61 20.39 11.57 20.42
C GLU A 61 21.30 10.34 20.26
N LEU A 62 20.78 9.25 19.67
CA LEU A 62 21.54 8.04 19.43
C LEU A 62 22.69 8.30 18.46
N VAL A 63 22.42 9.04 17.38
CA VAL A 63 23.43 9.39 16.38
C VAL A 63 24.54 10.23 17.01
N ASN A 64 24.19 11.21 17.84
CA ASN A 64 25.18 12.06 18.51
C ASN A 64 26.02 11.27 19.52
N ARG A 65 25.41 10.36 20.27
CA ARG A 65 26.13 9.45 21.18
C ARG A 65 27.12 8.58 20.42
N ILE A 66 26.68 7.91 19.36
CA ILE A 66 27.57 7.06 18.54
C ILE A 66 28.72 7.88 17.93
N ARG A 67 28.45 9.10 17.44
CA ARG A 67 29.51 9.99 16.95
C ARG A 67 30.55 10.33 18.02
N GLN A 68 30.10 10.57 19.25
CA GLN A 68 30.99 10.79 20.39
C GLN A 68 31.80 9.53 20.71
N ASP A 69 31.18 8.36 20.73
CA ASP A 69 31.86 7.08 20.99
C ASP A 69 32.93 6.77 19.91
N ILE A 70 32.63 7.08 18.65
CA ILE A 70 33.59 6.95 17.54
C ILE A 70 34.76 7.93 17.74
N ALA A 71 34.48 9.19 18.07
CA ALA A 71 35.52 10.20 18.30
C ALA A 71 36.38 9.90 19.53
N ALA A 72 35.80 9.34 20.58
CA ALA A 72 36.50 8.88 21.77
C ALA A 72 37.29 7.59 21.54
N GLY A 73 37.11 6.94 20.39
CA GLY A 73 37.70 5.63 20.11
C GLY A 73 37.20 4.58 21.11
N THR A 74 35.95 4.66 21.54
CA THR A 74 35.28 3.64 22.39
C THR A 74 34.26 2.84 21.61
N TYR A 75 34.00 3.21 20.36
CA TYR A 75 33.19 2.42 19.46
C TYR A 75 33.97 1.20 18.97
N ASP A 76 33.46 0.00 19.26
CA ASP A 76 34.08 -1.26 18.84
C ASP A 76 33.54 -1.68 17.47
N THR A 77 34.44 -1.78 16.51
CA THR A 77 34.18 -2.35 15.18
C THR A 77 34.75 -3.77 15.12
N ALA A 78 34.21 -4.61 14.22
CA ALA A 78 34.74 -5.96 14.00
C ALA A 78 36.24 -5.94 13.72
N ASP A 79 36.68 -5.08 12.78
CA ASP A 79 38.10 -4.93 12.43
C ASP A 79 38.98 -4.54 13.63
N ARG A 80 38.46 -3.69 14.55
CA ARG A 80 39.20 -3.27 15.74
C ARG A 80 39.34 -4.42 16.73
N LEU A 81 38.30 -5.24 16.88
CA LEU A 81 38.34 -6.42 17.74
C LEU A 81 39.31 -7.47 17.19
N ASP A 82 39.31 -7.69 15.87
CA ASP A 82 40.24 -8.61 15.21
C ASP A 82 41.69 -8.16 15.43
N GLN A 83 41.99 -6.87 15.21
CA GLN A 83 43.32 -6.30 15.49
C GLN A 83 43.73 -6.43 16.96
N ALA A 84 42.79 -6.20 17.89
CA ALA A 84 43.07 -6.35 19.31
C ALA A 84 43.34 -7.81 19.69
N LEU A 85 42.63 -8.75 19.06
CA LEU A 85 42.81 -10.18 19.26
C LEU A 85 44.18 -10.65 18.74
N ASP A 86 44.54 -10.25 17.53
CA ASP A 86 45.85 -10.54 16.93
C ASP A 86 46.99 -9.98 17.79
N ALA A 87 46.89 -8.72 18.21
CA ALA A 87 47.86 -8.10 19.10
C ALA A 87 47.98 -8.82 20.46
N MET A 88 46.87 -9.35 20.98
CA MET A 88 46.88 -10.14 22.22
C MET A 88 47.59 -11.49 22.03
N ILE A 89 47.33 -12.19 20.93
CA ILE A 89 48.00 -13.46 20.60
C ILE A 89 49.50 -13.24 20.41
N ASP A 90 49.89 -12.21 19.66
CA ASP A 90 51.29 -11.84 19.45
C ASP A 90 52.01 -11.54 20.77
N HIS A 91 51.36 -10.80 21.66
CA HIS A 91 51.92 -10.53 22.99
C HIS A 91 52.15 -11.83 23.76
N LEU A 92 51.19 -12.75 23.79
CA LEU A 92 51.34 -14.02 24.51
C LEU A 92 52.49 -14.87 23.95
N ASN A 93 52.67 -14.91 22.63
CA ASN A 93 53.75 -15.64 21.99
C ASN A 93 55.14 -15.00 22.20
N SER A 94 55.18 -13.69 22.44
CA SER A 94 56.41 -12.92 22.67
C SER A 94 56.90 -12.92 24.12
N LEU A 95 56.12 -13.46 25.07
CA LEU A 95 56.53 -13.56 26.46
C LEU A 95 57.68 -14.59 26.59
N PRO A 96 58.83 -14.21 27.17
CA PRO A 96 59.86 -15.18 27.49
C PRO A 96 59.39 -16.12 28.61
N GLU A 97 59.73 -17.41 28.50
CA GLU A 97 59.54 -18.43 29.55
C GLU A 97 60.22 -18.06 30.88
#